data_AF-A0A1B9MC66-F1
#
_entry.id   AF-A0A1B9MC66-F1
#
_cell.length_a   1.000
_cell.length_b   1.000
_cell.length_c   1.000
_cell.angle_alpha   90.00
_cell.angle_beta   90.00
_cell.angle_gamma   90.00
#
_symmetry.space_group_name_H-M   'P 1'
#
loop_
_entity.id
_entity.type
_entity.pdbx_description
1 polymer ?
#
loop_
_entity_poly.entity_id
_entity_poly.type
_entity_poly.pdbx_seq_one_letter_code
_entity_poly.pdbx_strand_id
1 'polypeptide(L)'
;MIRELRGKRQHTEHQFKWNGQHQLIEFKKIRHYWDENDKDFHQTVETVHGYEYDAFGRRISKTDMQTGDKTLFFWQGENLITECHADDADFSVEVIRNEHTKAQDYRCISYIYEPGSTGFRPMAQLVGRGRGGQIYYYLND
;
A
#
# COMPACT_ATOMS: atom_id res chain seq x y z
N MET A 1 -6.20 -21.10 2.78
CA MET A 1 -6.18 -20.24 1.57
C MET A 1 -7.63 -20.01 1.17
N ILE A 2 -8.03 -18.76 0.92
CA ILE A 2 -9.36 -18.41 0.38
C ILE A 2 -9.17 -17.96 -1.06
N ARG A 3 -10.07 -18.38 -1.97
CA ARG A 3 -10.05 -18.04 -3.39
C ARG A 3 -11.37 -17.40 -3.80
N GLU A 4 -11.28 -16.34 -4.59
CA GLU A 4 -12.43 -15.62 -5.14
C GLU A 4 -12.20 -15.34 -6.62
N LEU A 5 -13.22 -15.57 -7.45
CA LEU A 5 -13.22 -15.16 -8.86
C LEU A 5 -14.05 -13.87 -9.01
N ARG A 6 -13.55 -12.95 -9.84
CA ARG A 6 -14.14 -11.63 -10.06
C ARG A 6 -14.32 -11.31 -11.55
N GLY A 7 -15.37 -10.54 -11.83
CA GLY A 7 -15.71 -10.01 -13.17
C GLY A 7 -16.75 -10.86 -13.91
N LYS A 8 -17.44 -10.26 -14.90
CA LYS A 8 -18.53 -10.91 -15.65
C LYS A 8 -18.15 -12.23 -16.33
N ARG A 9 -16.87 -12.38 -16.68
CA ARG A 9 -16.29 -13.59 -17.29
C ARG A 9 -15.24 -14.26 -16.38
N GLN A 10 -15.18 -13.88 -15.10
CA GLN A 10 -14.29 -14.46 -14.10
C GLN A 10 -12.79 -14.43 -14.47
N HIS A 11 -12.35 -13.43 -15.25
CA HIS A 11 -10.95 -13.30 -15.69
C HIS A 11 -9.97 -12.87 -14.59
N THR A 12 -10.45 -12.48 -13.41
CA THR A 12 -9.56 -12.10 -12.31
C THR A 12 -9.82 -13.00 -11.12
N GLU A 13 -8.77 -13.65 -10.65
CA GLU A 13 -8.77 -14.46 -9.45
C GLU A 13 -7.99 -13.75 -8.36
N HIS A 14 -8.52 -13.77 -7.15
CA HIS A 14 -7.85 -13.35 -5.93
C HIS A 14 -7.64 -14.57 -5.02
N GLN A 15 -6.42 -14.76 -4.53
CA GLN A 15 -6.10 -15.73 -3.48
C GLN A 15 -5.57 -15.00 -2.25
N PHE A 16 -6.01 -15.44 -1.08
CA PHE A 16 -5.67 -14.85 0.21
C PHE A 16 -5.11 -15.92 1.15
N LYS A 17 -3.99 -15.59 1.81
CA LYS A 17 -3.38 -16.42 2.85
C LYS A 17 -3.35 -15.65 4.16
N TRP A 18 -3.85 -16.28 5.22
CA TRP A 18 -3.92 -15.71 6.56
C TRP A 18 -3.04 -16.53 7.51
N ASN A 19 -2.44 -15.88 8.51
CA ASN A 19 -1.77 -16.57 9.62
C ASN A 19 -2.77 -16.94 10.74
N GLY A 20 -2.27 -17.57 11.81
CA GLY A 20 -3.09 -17.98 12.97
C GLY A 20 -3.70 -16.82 13.77
N GLN A 21 -3.23 -15.59 13.55
CA GLN A 21 -3.71 -14.36 14.18
C GLN A 21 -4.73 -13.61 13.30
N HIS A 22 -5.26 -14.26 12.25
CA HIS A 22 -6.18 -13.64 11.30
C HIS A 22 -5.60 -12.40 10.57
N GLN A 23 -4.29 -12.39 10.31
CA GLN A 23 -3.63 -11.35 9.52
C GLN A 23 -3.35 -11.85 8.09
N LEU A 24 -3.63 -11.01 7.09
CA LEU A 24 -3.40 -11.33 5.68
C LEU A 24 -1.91 -11.27 5.41
N ILE A 25 -1.25 -12.41 5.23
CA ILE A 25 0.20 -12.47 5.01
C ILE A 25 0.59 -12.55 3.53
N GLU A 26 -0.35 -12.94 2.66
CA GLU A 26 -0.14 -12.99 1.22
C GLU A 26 -1.45 -12.72 0.48
N PHE A 27 -1.37 -11.87 -0.54
CA PHE A 27 -2.42 -11.66 -1.52
C PHE A 27 -1.87 -11.93 -2.91
N LYS A 28 -2.56 -12.76 -3.67
CA LYS A 28 -2.22 -13.06 -5.07
C LYS A 28 -3.39 -12.68 -5.97
N LYS A 29 -3.10 -11.89 -6.99
CA LYS A 29 -4.01 -11.52 -8.06
C LYS A 29 -3.56 -12.17 -9.35
N ILE A 30 -4.41 -13.01 -9.94
CA ILE A 30 -4.16 -13.66 -11.22
C ILE A 30 -5.16 -13.12 -12.24
N ARG A 31 -4.67 -12.64 -13.38
CA ARG A 31 -5.50 -12.28 -14.54
C ARG A 31 -5.37 -13.36 -15.60
N HIS A 32 -6.49 -13.91 -16.04
CA HIS A 32 -6.58 -14.91 -17.11
C HIS A 32 -6.97 -14.24 -18.42
N TYR A 33 -6.10 -14.35 -19.41
CA TYR A 33 -6.30 -13.91 -20.77
C TYR A 33 -6.58 -15.12 -21.66
N TRP A 34 -7.62 -15.01 -22.47
CA TRP A 34 -8.05 -16.02 -23.42
C TRP A 34 -8.25 -15.31 -24.76
N ASP A 35 -7.96 -16.00 -25.85
CA ASP A 35 -8.25 -15.51 -27.18
C ASP A 35 -9.61 -16.08 -27.62
N GLU A 36 -10.48 -15.23 -28.18
CA GLU A 36 -11.76 -15.69 -28.70
C GLU A 36 -11.60 -16.46 -30.02
N ASN A 37 -10.49 -16.26 -30.74
CA ASN A 37 -10.19 -16.89 -32.02
C ASN A 37 -9.29 -18.12 -31.89
N ASP A 38 -8.56 -18.24 -30.77
CA ASP A 38 -7.73 -19.40 -30.45
C ASP A 38 -8.13 -19.97 -29.08
N LYS A 39 -8.93 -21.05 -29.12
CA LYS A 39 -9.44 -21.69 -27.90
C LYS A 39 -8.35 -22.35 -27.05
N ASP A 40 -7.17 -22.58 -27.61
CA ASP A 40 -6.04 -23.16 -26.89
C ASP A 40 -5.14 -22.08 -26.26
N PHE A 41 -5.32 -20.80 -26.63
CA PHE A 41 -4.58 -19.70 -26.03
C PHE A 41 -5.08 -19.39 -24.61
N HIS A 42 -4.21 -19.63 -23.62
CA HIS A 42 -4.40 -19.21 -22.25
C HIS A 42 -3.11 -18.61 -21.70
N GLN A 43 -3.19 -17.36 -21.23
CA GLN A 43 -2.08 -16.69 -20.55
C GLN A 43 -2.54 -16.19 -19.19
N THR A 44 -1.67 -16.30 -18.18
CA THR A 44 -1.89 -15.71 -16.86
C THR A 44 -0.85 -14.64 -16.54
N VAL A 45 -1.32 -13.55 -15.95
CA VAL A 45 -0.46 -12.53 -15.33
C VAL A 45 -0.74 -12.53 -13.85
N GLU A 46 0.29 -12.78 -13.05
CA GLU A 46 0.22 -12.88 -11.61
C GLU A 46 0.91 -11.71 -10.93
N THR A 47 0.29 -11.16 -9.89
CA THR A 47 0.88 -10.20 -8.95
C THR A 47 0.71 -10.74 -7.53
N VAL A 48 1.79 -10.82 -6.77
CA VAL A 48 1.79 -11.33 -5.39
C VAL A 48 2.32 -10.25 -4.46
N HIS A 49 1.58 -10.02 -3.38
CA HIS A 49 1.99 -9.13 -2.31
C HIS A 49 2.14 -9.88 -0.99
N GLY A 50 3.28 -9.73 -0.34
CA GLY A 50 3.52 -10.16 1.03
C GLY A 50 3.28 -9.02 2.03
N TYR A 51 2.89 -9.35 3.25
CA TYR A 51 2.62 -8.37 4.30
C TYR A 51 3.25 -8.76 5.62
N GLU A 52 3.78 -7.76 6.33
CA GLU A 52 4.33 -7.91 7.68
C GLU A 52 3.57 -7.02 8.66
N TYR A 53 3.54 -7.45 9.92
CA TYR A 53 2.75 -6.83 10.98
C TYR A 53 3.57 -6.67 12.26
N ASP A 54 3.27 -5.64 13.04
CA ASP A 54 3.79 -5.53 14.40
C ASP A 54 2.98 -6.35 15.42
N ALA A 55 3.40 -6.30 16.69
CA ALA A 55 2.76 -7.04 17.77
C ALA A 55 1.32 -6.61 18.07
N PHE A 56 0.91 -5.40 17.64
CA PHE A 56 -0.45 -4.90 17.77
C PHE A 56 -1.33 -5.28 16.56
N GLY A 57 -0.73 -5.94 15.57
CA GLY A 57 -1.42 -6.38 14.36
C GLY A 57 -1.64 -5.27 13.33
N ARG A 58 -0.90 -4.17 13.45
CA ARG A 58 -0.87 -3.13 12.43
C ARG A 58 0.11 -3.54 11.33
N ARG A 59 -0.27 -3.35 10.07
CA ARG A 59 0.61 -3.66 8.93
C ARG A 59 1.79 -2.70 8.97
N ILE A 60 3.03 -3.22 8.97
CA ILE A 60 4.26 -2.42 8.94
C ILE A 60 4.94 -2.45 7.58
N SER A 61 4.64 -3.46 6.75
CA SER A 61 5.14 -3.50 5.38
C SER A 61 4.20 -4.20 4.41
N LYS A 62 4.35 -3.86 3.13
CA LYS A 62 3.81 -4.56 1.97
C LYS A 62 4.95 -4.70 0.95
N THR A 63 5.18 -5.92 0.47
CA THR A 63 6.23 -6.20 -0.53
C THR A 63 5.58 -6.74 -1.79
N ASP A 64 5.89 -6.19 -2.95
CA ASP A 64 5.65 -6.85 -4.23
C ASP A 64 6.67 -7.98 -4.41
N MET A 65 6.20 -9.22 -4.48
CA MET A 65 7.09 -10.38 -4.48
C MET A 65 7.75 -10.62 -5.83
N GLN A 66 7.31 -9.94 -6.89
CA GLN A 66 7.92 -10.01 -8.21
C GLN A 66 9.01 -8.96 -8.38
N THR A 67 8.77 -7.72 -7.95
CA THR A 67 9.72 -6.61 -8.12
C THR A 67 10.64 -6.42 -6.91
N GLY A 68 10.21 -6.86 -5.73
CA GLY A 68 10.86 -6.55 -4.46
C GLY A 68 10.49 -5.16 -3.91
N ASP A 69 9.69 -4.38 -4.64
CA ASP A 69 9.27 -3.05 -4.20
C ASP A 69 8.52 -3.15 -2.86
N LYS A 70 8.91 -2.30 -1.92
CA LYS A 70 8.42 -2.37 -0.54
C LYS A 70 7.81 -1.04 -0.13
N THR A 71 6.59 -1.08 0.39
CA THR A 71 5.94 0.04 1.09
C THR A 71 6.00 -0.21 2.58
N LEU A 72 6.46 0.79 3.34
CA LEU A 72 6.49 0.81 4.80
C LEU A 72 5.34 1.64 5.35
N PHE A 73 4.85 1.25 6.51
CA PHE A 73 3.71 1.87 7.18
C PHE A 73 4.12 2.30 8.59
N PHE A 74 3.97 3.58 8.90
CA PHE A 74 4.36 4.20 10.17
C PHE A 74 3.14 4.60 10.98
N TRP A 75 3.12 4.20 12.25
CA TRP A 75 1.95 4.32 13.12
C TRP A 75 2.24 5.16 14.36
N GLN A 76 1.25 5.91 14.81
CA GLN A 76 1.22 6.58 16.12
C GLN A 76 -0.06 6.17 16.85
N GLY A 77 0.07 5.32 17.87
CA GLY A 77 -1.10 4.63 18.43
C GLY A 77 -1.85 3.88 17.34
N GLU A 78 -3.16 4.03 17.26
CA GLU A 78 -4.00 3.36 16.24
C GLU A 78 -4.02 4.08 14.88
N ASN A 79 -3.33 5.22 14.74
CA ASN A 79 -3.38 6.03 13.54
C ASN A 79 -2.20 5.74 12.61
N LEU A 80 -2.49 5.47 11.34
CA LEU A 80 -1.50 5.35 10.28
C LEU A 80 -1.02 6.75 9.88
N ILE A 81 0.17 7.14 10.29
CA ILE A 81 0.67 8.50 10.06
C ILE A 81 1.36 8.61 8.71
N THR A 82 1.99 7.55 8.19
CA THR A 82 2.68 7.61 6.90
C THR A 82 2.75 6.25 6.22
N GLU A 83 2.56 6.26 4.90
CA GLU A 83 2.91 5.19 3.98
C GLU A 83 4.08 5.69 3.12
N CYS A 84 5.17 4.95 3.02
CA CYS A 84 6.27 5.37 2.15
C CYS A 84 6.96 4.20 1.47
N HIS A 85 7.40 4.40 0.23
CA HIS A 85 8.31 3.45 -0.40
C HIS A 85 9.60 3.31 0.42
N ALA A 86 10.13 2.09 0.54
CA ALA A 86 11.26 1.81 1.40
C ALA A 86 12.52 2.63 1.05
N ASP A 87 12.82 2.79 -0.24
CA ASP A 87 13.95 3.63 -0.70
C ASP A 87 13.84 5.10 -0.29
N ASP A 88 12.62 5.59 -0.06
CA ASP A 88 12.35 6.99 0.23
C ASP A 88 12.08 7.25 1.73
N ALA A 89 12.11 6.18 2.54
CA ALA A 89 11.78 6.19 3.97
C ALA A 89 12.95 6.61 4.88
N ASP A 90 13.88 7.41 4.36
CA ASP A 90 14.89 8.11 5.15
C ASP A 90 14.36 9.48 5.58
N PHE A 91 14.14 9.60 6.90
CA PHE A 91 13.67 10.82 7.54
C PHE A 91 14.79 11.55 8.31
N SER A 92 16.05 11.29 7.98
CA SER A 92 17.17 12.03 8.53
C SER A 92 17.06 13.53 8.18
N VAL A 93 17.51 14.37 9.11
CA VAL A 93 17.37 15.83 8.99
C VAL A 93 18.08 16.37 7.73
N GLU A 94 19.20 15.76 7.34
CA GLU A 94 19.97 16.13 6.15
C GLU A 94 19.15 15.93 4.86
N VAL A 95 18.50 14.77 4.73
CA VAL A 95 17.68 14.42 3.57
C VAL A 95 16.35 15.20 3.58
N ILE A 96 15.83 15.59 4.75
CA ILE A 96 14.65 16.48 4.87
C ILE A 96 14.94 17.92 4.47
N ARG A 97 16.13 18.42 4.78
CA ARG A 97 16.51 19.81 4.50
C ARG A 97 17.16 20.00 3.13
N ASN A 98 17.33 18.93 2.34
CA ASN A 98 17.92 19.04 1.02
C ASN A 98 17.00 19.82 0.07
N GLU A 99 17.40 21.04 -0.28
CA GLU A 99 16.66 21.93 -1.18
C GLU A 99 16.78 21.55 -2.67
N HIS A 100 17.68 20.62 -3.02
CA HIS A 100 17.90 20.17 -4.39
C HIS A 100 17.01 19.00 -4.82
N THR A 101 16.31 18.37 -3.88
CA THR A 101 15.33 17.30 -4.17
C THR A 101 13.92 17.86 -4.12
N LYS A 102 13.08 17.52 -5.11
CA LYS A 102 11.68 17.96 -5.07
C LYS A 102 10.92 17.06 -4.11
N ALA A 103 10.00 17.62 -3.34
CA ALA A 103 9.22 16.82 -2.40
C ALA A 103 8.48 15.66 -3.05
N GLN A 104 8.01 15.85 -4.28
CA GLN A 104 7.31 14.84 -5.08
C GLN A 104 8.20 13.70 -5.60
N ASP A 105 9.53 13.81 -5.47
CA ASP A 105 10.45 12.72 -5.83
C ASP A 105 10.37 11.58 -4.81
N TYR A 106 9.87 11.86 -3.60
CA TYR A 106 9.66 10.87 -2.54
C TYR A 106 8.26 10.26 -2.63
N ARG A 107 8.20 8.94 -2.69
CA ARG A 107 6.96 8.16 -2.72
C ARG A 107 6.41 7.96 -1.30
N CYS A 108 6.19 9.06 -0.58
CA CYS A 108 5.57 9.06 0.74
C CYS A 108 4.22 9.79 0.73
N ILE A 109 3.29 9.28 1.54
CA ILE A 109 2.00 9.88 1.84
C ILE A 109 1.84 9.91 3.35
N SER A 110 1.63 11.09 3.93
CA SER A 110 1.40 11.25 5.37
C SER A 110 -0.01 11.76 5.66
N TYR A 111 -0.55 11.43 6.83
CA TYR A 111 -1.90 11.79 7.24
C TYR A 111 -1.88 12.62 8.53
N ILE A 112 -2.65 13.70 8.54
CA ILE A 112 -2.95 14.50 9.73
C ILE A 112 -4.37 14.16 10.16
N TYR A 113 -4.58 13.88 11.44
CA TYR A 113 -5.86 13.43 11.99
C TYR A 113 -6.54 14.51 12.83
N GLU A 114 -7.85 14.37 12.99
CA GLU A 114 -8.63 15.15 13.96
C GLU A 114 -8.10 14.91 15.40
N PRO A 115 -7.85 15.96 16.21
CA PRO A 115 -7.35 15.80 17.56
C PRO A 115 -8.31 14.96 18.43
N GLY A 116 -7.79 13.92 19.06
CA GLY A 116 -8.58 13.04 19.94
C GLY A 116 -9.55 12.11 19.23
N SER A 117 -9.54 12.06 17.89
CA SER A 117 -10.37 11.11 17.15
C SER A 117 -9.94 9.67 17.42
N THR A 118 -10.91 8.77 17.55
CA THR A 118 -10.69 7.33 17.51
C THR A 118 -10.98 6.82 16.09
N GLY A 119 -10.02 6.09 15.52
CA GLY A 119 -10.14 5.52 14.17
C GLY A 119 -9.69 6.45 13.04
N PHE A 120 -9.98 6.04 11.80
CA PHE A 120 -9.47 6.72 10.61
C PHE A 120 -10.28 7.97 10.25
N ARG A 121 -9.89 9.12 10.82
CA ARG A 121 -10.46 10.46 10.54
C ARG A 121 -9.37 11.46 10.13
N PRO A 122 -8.77 11.29 8.95
CA PRO A 122 -7.77 12.24 8.47
C PRO A 122 -8.44 13.58 8.17
N MET A 123 -7.79 14.68 8.53
CA MET A 123 -8.12 16.04 8.11
C MET A 123 -7.33 16.44 6.86
N ALA A 124 -6.12 15.91 6.70
CA ALA A 124 -5.28 16.21 5.54
C ALA A 124 -4.38 15.03 5.17
N GLN A 125 -4.07 14.94 3.88
CA GLN A 125 -3.07 14.08 3.28
C GLN A 125 -1.92 14.95 2.75
N LEU A 126 -0.69 14.63 3.10
CA LEU A 126 0.53 15.24 2.60
C LEU A 126 1.19 14.28 1.62
N VAL A 127 1.44 14.72 0.39
CA VAL A 127 2.11 13.91 -0.64
C VAL A 127 3.52 14.43 -0.87
N GLY A 128 4.49 13.52 -0.84
CA GLY A 128 5.92 13.83 -0.88
C GLY A 128 6.50 14.17 0.49
N ARG A 129 7.75 14.65 0.51
CA ARG A 129 8.46 15.04 1.74
C ARG A 129 9.23 16.34 1.58
N GLY A 130 9.15 17.23 2.57
CA GLY A 130 9.91 18.49 2.59
C GLY A 130 9.30 19.60 1.74
N ARG A 131 10.13 20.49 1.21
CA ARG A 131 9.68 21.71 0.52
C ARG A 131 9.02 21.39 -0.83
N GLY A 132 7.80 21.89 -1.02
CA GLY A 132 7.02 21.69 -2.25
C GLY A 132 6.11 20.46 -2.24
N GLY A 133 5.91 19.83 -1.07
CA GLY A 133 4.90 18.77 -0.92
C GLY A 133 3.49 19.29 -1.17
N GLN A 134 2.60 18.40 -1.59
CA GLN A 134 1.20 18.73 -1.85
C GLN A 134 0.33 18.39 -0.64
N ILE A 135 -0.70 19.19 -0.40
CA ILE A 135 -1.62 19.01 0.72
C ILE A 135 -3.04 18.88 0.15
N TYR A 136 -3.72 17.81 0.53
CA TYR A 136 -5.12 17.55 0.20
C TYR A 136 -5.93 17.47 1.49
N TYR A 137 -7.02 18.23 1.58
CA TYR A 137 -7.87 18.22 2.76
C TYR A 137 -9.01 17.23 2.58
N TYR A 138 -9.31 16.48 3.65
CA TYR A 138 -10.52 15.68 3.72
C TYR A 138 -11.61 16.52 4.41
N LEU A 139 -12.75 16.62 3.75
CA LEU A 139 -13.97 17.11 4.38
C LEU A 139 -14.66 15.89 4.98
N ASN A 140 -14.64 15.82 6.31
CA ASN A 140 -15.37 14.80 7.05
C ASN A 140 -16.72 15.40 7.44
N ASP A 141 -17.79 14.66 7.15
CA ASP A 141 -19.18 15.04 7.45
C ASP A 141 -19.59 14.64 8.88
#